data_AF-A0A5D2CIN8-F1
#
_entry.id   AF-A0A5D2CIN8-F1
#
_cell.length_a   1.000
_cell.length_b   1.000
_cell.length_c   1.000
_cell.angle_alpha   90.00
_cell.angle_beta   90.00
_cell.angle_gamma   90.00
#
_symmetry.space_group_name_H-M   'P 1'
#
loop_
_entity.id
_entity.type
_entity.pdbx_description
1 polymer ?
#
loop_
_entity_poly.entity_id
_entity_poly.type
_entity_poly.pdbx_seq_one_letter_code
_entity_poly.pdbx_strand_id
1 'polypeptide(L)'
;MTGKWNESMSYQPCDSEGEPLLGTELKDAWKLADALKNDKFQYTHFAHKINSFDTAPKKLLASDSHLRPDRYALEQGDLSKANFEKMMLTTMTMMVMMTVNQTIQVVLKWN
;
A
#
# COMPACT_ATOMS: atom_id res chain seq x y z
N MET A 1 14.80 -20.63 10.49
CA MET A 1 13.60 -20.49 9.64
C MET A 1 14.05 -20.58 8.20
N THR A 2 13.30 -21.30 7.37
CA THR A 2 13.68 -21.58 5.99
C THR A 2 12.44 -21.49 5.12
N GLY A 3 12.58 -20.94 3.92
CA GLY A 3 11.47 -20.86 2.97
C GLY A 3 11.72 -19.82 1.90
N LYS A 4 10.70 -19.60 1.08
CA LYS A 4 10.66 -18.53 0.07
C LYS A 4 9.52 -17.58 0.41
N TRP A 5 9.84 -16.29 0.49
CA TRP A 5 8.90 -15.25 0.89
C TRP A 5 7.66 -15.15 -0.01
N ASN A 6 7.71 -15.67 -1.24
CA ASN A 6 6.62 -15.71 -2.20
C ASN A 6 5.91 -17.08 -2.30
N GLU A 7 6.20 -18.03 -1.42
CA GLU A 7 5.56 -19.37 -1.43
C GLU A 7 5.19 -19.80 -0.01
N SER A 8 6.17 -19.97 0.88
CA SER A 8 5.97 -20.42 2.27
C SER A 8 7.21 -20.20 3.13
N MET A 9 7.01 -20.16 4.44
CA MET A 9 8.05 -20.08 5.45
C MET A 9 7.79 -21.14 6.52
N SER A 10 8.81 -21.90 6.86
CA SER A 10 8.77 -22.96 7.86
C SER A 10 9.92 -22.81 8.85
N TYR A 11 9.83 -23.47 9.99
CA TYR A 11 10.81 -23.36 11.06
C TYR A 11 10.99 -24.68 11.78
N GLN A 12 12.18 -24.89 12.32
CA GLN A 12 12.48 -25.94 13.28
C GLN A 12 13.57 -25.46 14.24
N PRO A 13 13.61 -25.99 15.47
CA PRO A 13 14.71 -25.73 16.40
C PRO A 13 16.03 -26.24 15.84
N CYS A 14 17.08 -25.43 15.99
CA CYS A 14 18.45 -25.79 15.65
C CYS A 14 19.33 -25.73 16.90
N ASP A 15 20.46 -26.43 16.86
CA ASP A 15 21.54 -26.27 17.83
C ASP A 15 22.30 -24.94 17.64
N SER A 16 23.37 -24.76 18.41
CA SER A 16 24.22 -23.56 18.34
C SER A 16 25.01 -23.43 17.04
N GLU A 17 25.18 -24.51 16.28
CA GLU A 17 25.88 -24.51 14.98
C GLU A 17 24.91 -24.21 13.82
N GLY A 18 23.60 -24.24 14.09
CA GLY A 18 22.54 -23.98 13.12
C GLY A 18 21.95 -25.24 12.50
N GLU A 19 22.38 -26.42 12.97
CA GLU A 19 21.89 -27.70 12.48
C GLU A 19 20.58 -28.11 13.18
N PRO A 20 19.65 -28.78 12.47
CA PRO A 20 18.37 -29.19 13.05
C PRO A 20 18.53 -30.18 14.20
N LEU A 21 17.79 -29.98 15.29
CA LEU A 21 17.80 -30.92 16.41
C LEU A 21 17.20 -32.28 16.02
N LEU A 22 17.82 -33.38 16.48
CA LEU A 22 17.35 -34.74 16.23
C LEU A 22 15.91 -34.95 16.71
N GLY A 23 15.08 -35.56 15.87
CA GLY A 23 13.67 -35.84 16.16
C GLY A 23 12.76 -34.62 16.07
N THR A 24 13.26 -33.46 15.61
CA THR A 24 12.41 -32.31 15.31
C THR A 24 11.95 -32.31 13.87
N GLU A 25 10.72 -31.85 13.64
CA GLU A 25 10.12 -31.72 12.32
C GLU A 25 10.00 -30.25 11.94
N LEU A 26 10.13 -29.98 10.64
CA LEU A 26 9.91 -28.67 10.07
C LEU A 26 8.42 -28.31 10.13
N LYS A 27 8.08 -27.25 10.84
CA LYS A 27 6.71 -26.75 10.99
C LYS A 27 6.47 -25.53 10.12
N ASP A 28 5.31 -25.46 9.49
CA ASP A 28 4.91 -24.27 8.74
C ASP A 28 4.62 -23.10 9.68
N ALA A 29 5.25 -21.95 9.41
CA ALA A 29 4.96 -20.68 10.08
C ALA A 29 3.99 -19.83 9.25
N TRP A 30 4.13 -19.87 7.94
CA TRP A 30 3.35 -19.05 7.02
C TRP A 30 3.32 -19.66 5.61
N LYS A 31 2.23 -19.43 4.88
CA LYS A 31 2.06 -19.86 3.49
C LYS A 31 1.34 -18.78 2.69
N LEU A 32 1.76 -18.59 1.44
CA LEU A 32 1.12 -17.65 0.53
C LEU A 32 -0.32 -18.12 0.25
N ALA A 33 -1.26 -17.18 0.34
CA ALA A 33 -2.66 -17.41 -0.03
C ALA A 33 -2.83 -17.44 -1.56
N ASP A 34 -3.86 -18.12 -2.04
CA ASP A 34 -4.16 -18.18 -3.46
C ASP A 34 -4.40 -16.78 -4.06
N ALA A 35 -3.91 -16.58 -5.29
CA ALA A 35 -4.13 -15.37 -6.05
C ALA A 35 -5.41 -15.47 -6.90
N LEU A 36 -6.05 -14.32 -7.16
CA LEU A 36 -7.15 -14.24 -8.11
C LEU A 36 -6.67 -14.59 -9.52
N LYS A 37 -7.40 -15.47 -10.20
CA LYS A 37 -7.12 -15.81 -11.59
C LYS A 37 -7.56 -14.67 -12.51
N ASN A 38 -6.69 -14.27 -13.44
CA ASN A 38 -6.94 -13.23 -14.44
C ASN A 38 -7.27 -11.85 -13.86
N ASP A 39 -6.69 -11.51 -12.71
CA ASP A 39 -6.84 -10.16 -12.17
C ASP A 39 -6.15 -9.11 -13.05
N LYS A 40 -6.82 -7.97 -13.27
CA LYS A 40 -6.35 -6.88 -14.13
C LYS A 40 -4.98 -6.35 -13.71
N PHE A 41 -4.71 -6.29 -12.40
CA PHE A 41 -3.48 -5.74 -11.83
C PHE A 41 -2.69 -6.78 -11.03
N GLN A 42 -3.04 -8.06 -11.15
CA GLN A 42 -2.44 -9.18 -10.43
C GLN A 42 -2.47 -8.98 -8.90
N TYR A 43 -3.52 -8.36 -8.39
CA TYR A 43 -3.73 -8.13 -6.98
C TYR A 43 -4.12 -9.39 -6.22
N THR A 44 -3.69 -9.45 -4.96
CA THR A 44 -4.16 -10.45 -4.01
C THR A 44 -5.61 -10.15 -3.61
N HIS A 45 -6.32 -11.14 -3.07
CA HIS A 45 -7.64 -10.92 -2.48
C HIS A 45 -7.65 -9.82 -1.40
N PHE A 46 -6.55 -9.67 -0.66
CA PHE A 46 -6.42 -8.63 0.35
C PHE A 46 -6.31 -7.24 -0.30
N ALA A 47 -5.48 -7.10 -1.34
CA ALA A 47 -5.27 -5.82 -2.02
C ALA A 47 -6.57 -5.25 -2.61
N HIS A 48 -7.47 -6.09 -3.15
CA HIS A 48 -8.80 -5.67 -3.61
C HIS A 48 -9.69 -5.06 -2.53
N LYS A 49 -9.45 -5.38 -1.26
CA LYS A 49 -10.22 -4.84 -0.13
C LYS A 49 -9.64 -3.56 0.44
N ILE A 50 -8.39 -3.22 0.12
CA ILE A 50 -7.71 -2.07 0.74
C ILE A 50 -8.33 -0.74 0.32
N ASN A 51 -8.81 -0.64 -0.92
CA ASN A 51 -9.33 0.60 -1.49
C ASN A 51 -10.83 0.52 -1.83
N SER A 52 -11.52 -0.57 -1.45
CA SER A 52 -12.95 -0.73 -1.66
C SER A 52 -13.77 0.04 -0.62
N PHE A 53 -14.81 0.74 -1.08
CA PHE A 53 -15.77 1.40 -0.20
C PHE A 53 -16.61 0.43 0.62
N ASP A 54 -16.76 -0.83 0.20
CA ASP A 54 -17.53 -1.85 0.92
C ASP A 54 -16.85 -2.23 2.24
N THR A 55 -15.52 -2.15 2.28
CA THR A 55 -14.68 -2.46 3.45
C THR A 55 -14.20 -1.22 4.19
N ALA A 56 -14.54 -0.02 3.69
CA ALA A 56 -14.12 1.24 4.29
C ALA A 56 -14.87 1.54 5.60
N PRO A 57 -14.20 2.14 6.61
CA PRO A 57 -14.88 2.66 7.79
C PRO A 57 -15.93 3.72 7.44
N LYS A 58 -17.07 3.74 8.16
CA LYS A 58 -18.17 4.70 7.90
C LYS A 58 -17.79 6.19 8.07
N LYS A 59 -16.75 6.48 8.85
CA LYS A 59 -16.29 7.85 9.14
C LYS A 59 -14.87 8.01 8.64
N LEU A 60 -14.73 8.35 7.36
CA LEU A 60 -13.45 8.63 6.75
C LEU A 60 -13.03 10.07 7.01
N LEU A 61 -11.73 10.27 7.25
CA LEU A 61 -11.14 11.60 7.21
C LEU A 61 -11.09 12.08 5.75
N ALA A 62 -11.14 13.40 5.52
CA ALA A 62 -11.05 13.95 4.18
C ALA A 62 -9.73 13.60 3.45
N SER A 63 -8.67 13.29 4.21
CA SER A 63 -7.36 12.86 3.70
C SER A 63 -7.25 11.36 3.44
N ASP A 64 -8.30 10.58 3.69
CA ASP A 64 -8.26 9.12 3.54
C ASP A 64 -8.09 8.73 2.06
N SER A 65 -7.31 7.68 1.80
CA SER A 65 -6.99 7.25 0.44
C SER A 65 -8.19 6.74 -0.36
N HIS A 66 -9.23 6.22 0.30
CA HIS A 66 -10.46 5.80 -0.37
C HIS A 66 -11.14 6.96 -1.10
N LEU A 67 -10.99 8.19 -0.58
CA LEU A 67 -11.60 9.39 -1.15
C LEU A 67 -10.80 10.03 -2.27
N ARG A 68 -9.67 9.42 -2.69
CA ARG A 68 -8.84 9.96 -3.77
C ARG A 68 -9.52 9.78 -5.13
N PRO A 69 -9.93 10.88 -5.79
CA PRO A 69 -10.76 10.80 -7.00
C PRO A 69 -10.01 10.22 -8.20
N ASP A 70 -8.69 10.42 -8.26
CA ASP A 70 -7.82 9.87 -9.30
C ASP A 70 -7.76 8.33 -9.25
N ARG A 71 -7.64 7.76 -8.05
CA ARG A 71 -7.63 6.30 -7.85
C ARG A 71 -9.00 5.69 -8.11
N TYR A 72 -10.07 6.33 -7.62
CA TYR A 72 -11.42 5.85 -7.86
C TYR A 72 -11.77 5.79 -9.35
N ALA A 73 -11.43 6.84 -10.12
CA ALA A 73 -11.63 6.84 -11.56
C ALA A 73 -10.83 5.72 -12.27
N LEU A 74 -9.59 5.46 -11.82
CA LEU A 74 -8.77 4.38 -12.36
C LEU A 74 -9.37 2.99 -12.11
N GLU A 75 -9.93 2.76 -10.92
CA GLU A 75 -10.62 1.50 -10.57
C GLU A 75 -11.87 1.27 -11.42
N GLN A 76 -12.61 2.34 -11.72
CA GLN A 76 -13.75 2.29 -12.66
C GLN A 76 -13.31 2.18 -14.14
N GLY A 77 -12.01 2.27 -14.42
CA GLY A 77 -11.46 2.19 -15.78
C GLY A 77 -11.50 3.49 -16.59
N ASP A 78 -11.89 4.62 -15.98
CA ASP A 78 -11.90 5.93 -16.63
C ASP A 78 -10.51 6.59 -16.56
N LEU A 79 -9.65 6.23 -17.51
CA LEU A 79 -8.27 6.72 -17.59
C LEU A 79 -8.18 8.23 -17.82
N SER A 80 -9.10 8.81 -18.59
CA SER A 80 -9.12 10.24 -18.90
C SER A 80 -9.40 11.04 -17.64
N LYS A 81 -10.42 10.65 -16.87
CA LYS A 81 -10.75 11.28 -15.60
C LYS A 81 -9.66 11.05 -14.55
N ALA A 82 -9.12 9.84 -14.45
CA ALA A 82 -8.03 9.54 -13.52
C ALA A 82 -6.81 10.46 -13.75
N ASN A 83 -6.44 10.68 -15.01
CA ASN A 83 -5.33 11.58 -15.36
C ASN A 83 -5.64 13.04 -15.03
N PHE A 84 -6.86 13.51 -15.31
CA PHE A 84 -7.29 14.87 -14.98
C PHE A 84 -7.24 15.13 -13.47
N GLU A 85 -7.84 14.25 -12.68
CA GLU A 85 -7.88 14.36 -11.21
C GLU A 85 -6.47 14.30 -10.60
N LYS A 86 -5.60 13.43 -11.11
CA LYS A 86 -4.19 13.34 -10.69
C LYS A 86 -3.45 14.66 -10.93
N MET A 87 -3.65 15.26 -12.09
CA MET A 87 -3.04 16.54 -12.45
C MET A 87 -3.52 17.65 -11.51
N MET A 88 -4.83 17.72 -11.24
CA MET A 88 -5.42 18.70 -10.31
C MET A 88 -4.83 18.57 -8.91
N LEU A 89 -4.81 17.36 -8.34
CA LEU A 89 -4.28 17.12 -6.99
C LEU A 89 -2.80 17.53 -6.87
N THR A 90 -1.99 17.18 -7.87
CA THR A 90 -0.56 17.51 -7.91
C THR A 90 -0.34 19.02 -8.02
N THR A 91 -1.09 19.67 -8.90
CA THR A 91 -1.03 21.13 -9.11
C THR A 91 -1.40 21.88 -7.83
N MET A 92 -2.49 21.50 -7.17
CA MET A 92 -2.91 22.14 -5.92
C MET A 92 -1.86 21.96 -4.82
N THR A 93 -1.28 20.75 -4.70
CA THR A 93 -0.22 20.49 -3.72
C THR A 93 1.00 21.38 -3.95
N MET A 94 1.42 21.53 -5.21
CA MET A 94 2.53 22.44 -5.57
C MET A 94 2.20 23.90 -5.23
N MET A 95 1.00 24.38 -5.56
CA MET A 95 0.57 25.75 -5.25
C MET A 95 0.60 26.02 -3.74
N VAL A 96 0.13 25.07 -2.92
CA VAL A 96 0.19 25.18 -1.46
C VAL A 96 1.64 25.28 -0.98
N MET A 97 2.54 24.40 -1.45
CA MET A 97 3.95 24.46 -1.09
C MET A 97 4.62 25.78 -1.51
N MET A 98 4.32 26.29 -2.70
CA MET A 98 4.83 27.58 -3.18
C MET A 98 4.35 28.74 -2.32
N THR A 99 3.07 28.74 -1.94
CA THR A 99 2.48 29.77 -1.08
C THR A 99 3.09 29.76 0.32
N VAL A 100 3.27 28.57 0.91
CA VAL A 100 3.94 28.40 2.20
C VAL A 100 5.38 28.91 2.13
N ASN A 101 6.14 28.53 1.09
CA ASN A 101 7.50 29.00 0.92
C ASN A 101 7.57 30.53 0.77
N GLN A 102 6.70 31.14 -0.03
CA GLN A 102 6.65 32.59 -0.19
C GLN A 102 6.34 33.29 1.14
N THR A 103 5.42 32.74 1.93
CA THR A 103 5.08 33.26 3.27
C THR A 103 6.28 33.19 4.22
N ILE A 104 7.02 32.07 4.23
CA ILE A 104 8.24 31.92 5.03
C ILE A 104 9.30 32.94 4.62
N GLN A 105 9.52 33.14 3.31
CA GLN A 105 10.48 34.12 2.81
C GLN A 105 10.11 35.55 3.21
N VAL A 106 8.81 35.87 3.25
CA VAL A 106 8.34 37.15 3.78
C VAL A 106 8.66 37.24 5.27
N VAL A 107 8.31 36.27 6.09
CA VAL A 107 8.59 36.32 7.55
C VAL A 107 10.09 36.43 7.83
N LEU A 108 10.94 35.69 7.11
CA LEU A 108 12.40 35.72 7.29
C LEU A 108 13.04 37.05 6.87
N LYS A 109 12.43 37.81 5.96
CA LYS A 109 12.93 39.14 5.57
C LYS A 109 12.65 40.23 6.62
N TRP A 110 11.76 39.96 7.57
CA TRP A 110 11.33 40.92 8.59
C TRP A 110 11.89 40.60 10.00
N ASN A 111 12.73 39.57 10.11
CA ASN A 111 13.56 39.25 11.28
C ASN A 111 15.04 39.46 10.93
#